data_AF-A0A956P9D7-F1
#
_entry.id   AF-A0A956P9D7-F1
#
_cell.length_a   1.000
_cell.length_b   1.000
_cell.length_c   1.000
_cell.angle_alpha   90.00
_cell.angle_beta   90.00
_cell.angle_gamma   90.00
#
_symmetry.space_group_name_H-M   'P 1'
#
loop_
_entity.id
_entity.type
_entity.pdbx_description
1 polymer ?
#
loop_
_entity_poly.entity_id
_entity_poly.type
_entity_poly.pdbx_seq_one_letter_code
_entity_poly.pdbx_strand_id
1 'polypeptide(L)'
;LALSLHRRFPRNAVLHAELLEALLRLGRANEAVIETARIAERALRGDRNYGEDLAAIAAIGRARALLIQGEAGEADRLLDAFGDGEPLRPRWAYARVLLVRAQIRDFQGRRDEAVALYARVRDYEGPRRSEEAAEEAEIYLEKPFTPPRPS
;
A
#
# COMPACT_ATOMS: atom_id res chain seq x y z
N LEU A 1 17.43 -11.41 -2.14
CA LEU A 1 18.31 -10.22 -2.06
C LEU A 1 17.83 -9.21 -1.01
N ALA A 2 16.58 -8.74 -1.05
CA ALA A 2 16.06 -7.77 -0.08
C ALA A 2 16.21 -8.21 1.40
N LEU A 3 15.86 -9.46 1.73
CA LEU A 3 15.97 -10.00 3.10
C LEU A 3 17.42 -10.01 3.63
N SER A 4 18.39 -10.38 2.79
CA SER A 4 19.81 -10.43 3.20
C SER A 4 20.39 -9.04 3.39
N LEU A 5 19.98 -8.06 2.57
CA LEU A 5 20.40 -6.66 2.73
C LEU A 5 19.75 -6.01 3.95
N HIS A 6 18.47 -6.26 4.18
CA HIS A 6 17.74 -5.75 5.36
C HIS A 6 18.38 -6.22 6.67
N ARG A 7 18.71 -7.51 6.77
CA ARG A 7 19.44 -8.07 7.93
C ARG A 7 20.80 -7.40 8.16
N ARG A 8 21.51 -7.05 7.07
CA ARG A 8 22.82 -6.40 7.13
C ARG A 8 22.72 -4.92 7.50
N PHE A 9 21.63 -4.25 7.15
CA PHE A 9 21.40 -2.81 7.39
C PHE A 9 20.02 -2.56 8.03
N PRO A 10 19.80 -2.98 9.29
CA PRO A 10 18.47 -3.03 9.91
C PRO A 10 17.88 -1.67 10.29
N ARG A 11 18.56 -0.57 9.96
CA ARG A 11 18.10 0.82 10.16
C ARG A 11 17.90 1.57 8.84
N ASN A 12 18.03 0.88 7.71
CA ASN A 12 17.91 1.50 6.40
C ASN A 12 16.44 1.55 5.97
N ALA A 13 15.85 2.74 6.06
CA ALA A 13 14.45 3.02 5.68
C ALA A 13 14.06 2.50 4.29
N VAL A 14 14.93 2.63 3.29
CA VAL A 14 14.67 2.15 1.92
C VAL A 14 14.52 0.63 1.94
N LEU A 15 15.42 -0.09 2.61
CA LEU A 15 15.34 -1.55 2.67
C LEU A 15 14.11 -2.06 3.43
N HIS A 16 13.57 -1.29 4.37
CA HIS A 16 12.29 -1.60 5.01
C HIS A 16 11.12 -1.49 4.01
N ALA A 17 11.08 -0.43 3.19
CA ALA A 17 10.07 -0.27 2.15
C ALA A 17 10.16 -1.38 1.07
N GLU A 18 11.37 -1.69 0.62
CA GLU A 18 11.62 -2.76 -0.37
C GLU A 18 11.25 -4.15 0.17
N LEU A 19 11.58 -4.44 1.43
CA LEU A 19 11.20 -5.69 2.07
C LEU A 19 9.68 -5.79 2.18
N LEU A 20 9.01 -4.72 2.59
CA LEU A 20 7.55 -4.68 2.68
C LEU A 20 6.89 -4.98 1.33
N GLU A 21 7.31 -4.32 0.24
CA GLU A 21 6.75 -4.59 -1.09
C GLU A 21 6.98 -6.05 -1.52
N ALA A 22 8.18 -6.60 -1.27
CA ALA A 22 8.48 -7.99 -1.58
C ALA A 22 7.59 -8.97 -0.79
N LEU A 23 7.35 -8.72 0.50
CA LEU A 23 6.48 -9.55 1.33
C LEU A 23 5.03 -9.53 0.83
N LEU A 24 4.53 -8.35 0.44
CA LEU A 24 3.18 -8.19 -0.09
C LEU A 24 2.99 -8.93 -1.41
N ARG A 25 3.93 -8.80 -2.36
CA ARG A 25 3.90 -9.51 -3.65
C ARG A 25 3.95 -11.03 -3.50
N LEU A 26 4.64 -11.53 -2.48
CA LEU A 26 4.71 -12.95 -2.15
C LEU A 26 3.50 -13.47 -1.35
N GLY A 27 2.55 -12.60 -0.98
CA GLY A 27 1.42 -13.00 -0.13
C GLY A 27 1.81 -13.32 1.32
N ARG A 28 3.00 -12.90 1.78
CA ARG A 28 3.50 -13.13 3.15
C ARG A 28 2.93 -12.07 4.10
N ALA A 29 1.61 -12.02 4.20
CA ALA A 29 0.91 -10.93 4.88
C ALA A 29 1.32 -10.78 6.34
N ASN A 30 1.43 -11.87 7.10
CA ASN A 30 1.84 -11.83 8.51
C ASN A 30 3.21 -11.15 8.71
N GLU A 31 4.14 -11.38 7.80
CA GLU A 31 5.45 -10.74 7.87
C GLU A 31 5.41 -9.28 7.42
N ALA A 32 4.58 -8.94 6.43
CA ALA A 32 4.33 -7.56 6.05
C ALA A 32 3.71 -6.77 7.23
N VAL A 33 2.80 -7.38 7.99
CA VAL A 33 2.26 -6.81 9.24
C VAL A 33 3.37 -6.48 10.23
N ILE A 34 4.26 -7.43 10.49
CA ILE A 34 5.39 -7.22 11.41
C ILE A 34 6.30 -6.09 10.91
N GLU A 35 6.57 -6.06 9.61
CA GLU A 35 7.47 -5.08 9.02
C GLU A 35 6.89 -3.66 9.05
N THR A 36 5.59 -3.50 8.76
CA THR A 36 4.89 -2.21 8.90
C THR A 36 4.88 -1.71 10.35
N ALA A 37 4.69 -2.59 11.33
CA ALA A 37 4.77 -2.24 12.74
C ALA A 37 6.16 -1.74 13.14
N ARG A 38 7.24 -2.37 12.62
CA ARG A 38 8.63 -1.92 12.86
C ARG A 38 8.89 -0.54 12.27
N ILE A 39 8.39 -0.27 11.07
CA ILE A 39 8.50 1.05 10.44
C ILE A 39 7.79 2.10 11.29
N ALA A 40 6.54 1.82 11.72
CA ALA A 40 5.75 2.71 12.54
C ALA A 40 6.42 3.01 13.90
N GLU A 41 6.93 1.99 14.58
CA GLU A 41 7.65 2.15 15.86
C GLU A 41 8.87 3.07 15.71
N ARG A 42 9.64 2.90 14.63
CA ARG A 42 10.81 3.75 14.35
C ARG A 42 10.43 5.19 14.02
N ALA A 43 9.35 5.39 13.27
CA ALA A 43 8.81 6.72 13.00
C ALA A 43 8.38 7.41 14.32
N LEU A 44 7.71 6.69 15.21
CA LEU A 44 7.33 7.20 16.54
C LEU A 44 8.53 7.55 17.42
N ARG A 45 9.63 6.80 17.32
CA ARG A 45 10.90 7.12 18.01
C ARG A 45 11.63 8.33 17.42
N GLY A 46 11.22 8.81 16.25
CA GLY A 46 11.92 9.88 15.54
C GLY A 46 13.25 9.43 14.93
N ASP A 47 13.38 8.16 14.55
CA ASP A 47 14.58 7.66 13.87
C ASP A 47 14.81 8.46 12.57
N ARG A 48 16.06 8.85 12.32
CA ARG A 48 16.44 9.57 11.10
C ARG A 48 16.01 8.79 9.86
N ASN A 49 15.35 9.45 8.92
CA ASN A 49 14.77 8.87 7.68
C ASN A 49 13.48 8.04 7.86
N TYR A 50 12.86 8.03 9.05
CA TYR A 50 11.54 7.46 9.30
C TYR A 50 10.48 8.57 9.44
N GLY A 51 10.40 9.43 8.42
CA GLY A 51 9.45 10.54 8.38
C GLY A 51 8.05 10.15 7.92
N GLU A 52 7.20 11.15 7.68
CA GLU A 52 5.79 11.00 7.26
C GLU A 52 5.64 10.11 6.01
N ASP A 53 6.56 10.20 5.05
CA ASP A 53 6.53 9.38 3.84
C ASP A 53 6.64 7.89 4.16
N LEU A 54 7.55 7.50 5.05
CA LEU A 54 7.73 6.09 5.39
C LEU A 54 6.59 5.57 6.27
N ALA A 55 6.02 6.42 7.13
CA ALA A 55 4.81 6.10 7.88
C ALA A 55 3.61 5.85 6.94
N ALA A 56 3.46 6.67 5.90
CA ALA A 56 2.44 6.46 4.87
C ALA A 56 2.66 5.16 4.07
N ILE A 57 3.91 4.84 3.68
CA ILE A 57 4.27 3.55 3.07
C ILE A 57 3.84 2.39 3.98
N ALA A 58 4.13 2.48 5.28
CA ALA A 58 3.75 1.43 6.23
C ALA A 58 2.23 1.28 6.38
N ALA A 59 1.47 2.38 6.44
CA ALA A 59 0.02 2.33 6.54
C ALA A 59 -0.62 1.71 5.28
N ILE A 60 -0.18 2.12 4.08
CA ILE A 60 -0.64 1.54 2.81
C ILE A 60 -0.28 0.05 2.73
N GLY A 61 0.95 -0.32 3.08
CA GLY A 61 1.38 -1.70 3.09
C GLY A 61 0.60 -2.56 4.09
N ARG A 62 0.26 -1.99 5.26
CA ARG A 62 -0.58 -2.66 6.27
C ARG A 62 -1.99 -2.90 5.74
N ALA A 63 -2.58 -1.93 5.05
CA ALA A 63 -3.89 -2.10 4.40
C ALA A 63 -3.86 -3.22 3.35
N ARG A 64 -2.81 -3.29 2.51
CA ARG A 64 -2.62 -4.39 1.55
C ARG A 64 -2.43 -5.74 2.23
N ALA A 65 -1.68 -5.80 3.33
CA ALA A 65 -1.50 -7.04 4.10
C ALA A 65 -2.83 -7.53 4.69
N LEU A 66 -3.63 -6.62 5.26
CA LEU A 66 -4.97 -6.93 5.78
C LEU A 66 -5.89 -7.43 4.67
N LEU A 67 -5.84 -6.81 3.48
CA LEU A 67 -6.60 -7.27 2.32
C LEU A 67 -6.21 -8.70 1.90
N ILE A 68 -4.92 -9.04 1.90
CA ILE A 68 -4.43 -10.40 1.65
C ILE A 68 -4.94 -11.39 2.71
N GLN A 69 -5.08 -10.95 3.96
CA GLN A 69 -5.65 -11.74 5.06
C GLN A 69 -7.19 -11.85 4.98
N GLY A 70 -7.84 -11.19 4.03
CA GLY A 70 -9.30 -11.15 3.89
C GLY A 70 -9.99 -10.12 4.80
N GLU A 71 -9.23 -9.26 5.47
CA GLU A 71 -9.72 -8.25 6.41
C GLU A 71 -10.01 -6.91 5.71
N ALA A 72 -10.77 -6.95 4.62
CA ALA A 72 -11.01 -5.78 3.76
C ALA A 72 -11.63 -4.57 4.51
N GLY A 73 -12.50 -4.83 5.50
CA GLY A 73 -13.10 -3.77 6.30
C GLY A 73 -12.12 -3.07 7.26
N GLU A 74 -11.08 -3.77 7.72
CA GLU A 74 -9.99 -3.16 8.50
C GLU A 74 -9.04 -2.38 7.59
N ALA A 75 -8.75 -2.94 6.40
CA ALA A 75 -7.94 -2.28 5.39
C ALA A 75 -8.54 -0.92 4.97
N ASP A 76 -9.86 -0.86 4.76
CA ASP A 76 -10.57 0.38 4.38
C ASP A 76 -10.46 1.43 5.51
N ARG A 77 -10.78 1.03 6.76
CA ARG A 77 -10.70 1.91 7.94
C ARG A 77 -9.29 2.46 8.18
N LEU A 78 -8.26 1.67 7.90
CA LEU A 78 -6.88 2.15 8.02
C LEU A 78 -6.57 3.26 7.01
N LEU A 79 -7.18 3.23 5.82
CA LEU A 79 -6.96 4.23 4.78
C LEU A 79 -7.76 5.52 5.01
N ASP A 80 -8.78 5.53 5.88
CA ASP A 80 -9.52 6.73 6.26
C ASP A 80 -8.61 7.82 6.87
N ALA A 81 -7.49 7.42 7.47
CA ALA A 81 -6.49 8.35 8.02
C ALA A 81 -5.85 9.27 6.95
N PHE A 82 -5.87 8.86 5.67
CA PHE A 82 -5.40 9.70 4.56
C PHE A 82 -6.45 10.75 4.13
N GLY A 83 -7.70 10.56 4.53
CA GLY A 83 -8.86 11.35 4.11
C GLY A 83 -9.47 10.89 2.78
N ASP A 84 -10.47 11.65 2.33
CA ASP A 84 -11.18 11.41 1.06
C ASP A 84 -11.04 12.57 0.07
N GLY A 85 -10.40 13.66 0.49
CA GLY A 85 -10.20 14.86 -0.32
C GLY A 85 -8.93 14.81 -1.16
N GLU A 86 -8.96 15.54 -2.28
CA GLU A 86 -7.77 15.78 -3.09
C GLU A 86 -7.14 17.14 -2.71
N PRO A 87 -5.82 17.21 -2.45
CA PRO A 87 -4.88 16.09 -2.40
C PRO A 87 -4.84 15.39 -1.03
N LEU A 88 -4.75 14.05 -1.03
CA LEU A 88 -4.42 13.26 0.15
C LEU A 88 -3.04 13.67 0.69
N ARG A 89 -2.80 13.50 2.00
CA ARG A 89 -1.48 13.73 2.60
C ARG A 89 -0.85 12.41 3.06
N PRO A 90 0.40 12.11 2.67
CA PRO A 90 1.27 12.90 1.78
C PRO A 90 0.83 12.82 0.31
N ARG A 91 1.07 13.87 -0.48
CA ARG A 91 0.53 14.00 -1.85
C ARG A 91 0.92 12.85 -2.79
N TRP A 92 2.12 12.29 -2.62
CA TRP A 92 2.61 11.17 -3.44
C TRP A 92 1.81 9.88 -3.19
N ALA A 93 1.19 9.74 -2.02
CA ALA A 93 0.44 8.55 -1.66
C ALA A 93 -0.91 8.47 -2.38
N TYR A 94 -1.38 9.57 -3.02
CA TYR A 94 -2.72 9.68 -3.57
C TYR A 94 -3.09 8.52 -4.49
N ALA A 95 -2.32 8.31 -5.55
CA ALA A 95 -2.57 7.23 -6.52
C ALA A 95 -2.54 5.84 -5.87
N ARG A 96 -1.61 5.61 -4.92
CA ARG A 96 -1.47 4.30 -4.27
C ARG A 96 -2.61 4.02 -3.29
N VAL A 97 -3.07 5.03 -2.53
CA VAL A 97 -4.23 4.90 -1.65
C VAL A 97 -5.49 4.61 -2.46
N LEU A 98 -5.71 5.35 -3.55
CA LEU A 98 -6.85 5.10 -4.45
C LEU A 98 -6.81 3.70 -5.06
N LEU A 99 -5.63 3.23 -5.48
CA LEU A 99 -5.45 1.88 -6.00
C LEU A 99 -5.84 0.83 -4.96
N VAL A 100 -5.37 0.95 -3.72
CA VAL A 100 -5.71 -0.02 -2.66
C VAL A 100 -7.20 0.04 -2.31
N ARG A 101 -7.80 1.25 -2.28
CA ARG A 101 -9.26 1.39 -2.14
C ARG A 101 -10.00 0.66 -3.25
N ALA A 102 -9.57 0.80 -4.50
CA ALA A 102 -10.16 0.07 -5.63
C ALA A 102 -10.06 -1.46 -5.44
N GLN A 103 -8.90 -1.95 -5.03
CA GLN A 103 -8.66 -3.37 -4.73
C GLN A 103 -9.56 -3.90 -3.60
N ILE A 104 -9.80 -3.08 -2.56
CA ILE A 104 -10.74 -3.39 -1.48
C ILE A 104 -12.18 -3.51 -2.03
N ARG A 105 -12.61 -2.59 -2.91
CA ARG A 105 -13.95 -2.64 -3.51
C ARG A 105 -14.13 -3.88 -4.38
N ASP A 106 -13.13 -4.22 -5.19
CA ASP A 106 -13.14 -5.45 -6.00
C ASP A 106 -13.25 -6.70 -5.12
N PHE A 107 -12.44 -6.78 -4.06
CA PHE A 107 -12.47 -7.90 -3.12
C PHE A 107 -13.84 -8.07 -2.45
N GLN A 108 -14.54 -6.96 -2.21
CA GLN A 108 -15.89 -6.94 -1.64
C GLN A 108 -17.00 -7.19 -2.68
N GLY A 109 -16.65 -7.48 -3.94
CA GLY A 109 -17.60 -7.68 -5.03
C GLY A 109 -18.24 -6.38 -5.57
N ARG A 110 -17.73 -5.22 -5.16
CA ARG A 110 -18.23 -3.88 -5.55
C ARG A 110 -17.50 -3.38 -6.79
N ARG A 111 -17.65 -4.13 -7.88
CA ARG A 111 -16.87 -3.95 -9.10
C ARG A 111 -17.01 -2.57 -9.73
N ASP A 112 -18.22 -2.03 -9.79
CA ASP A 112 -18.46 -0.72 -10.41
C ASP A 112 -17.75 0.41 -9.65
N GLU A 113 -17.76 0.37 -8.31
CA GLU A 113 -17.00 1.28 -7.46
C GLU A 113 -15.48 1.12 -7.69
N ALA A 114 -15.00 -0.13 -7.80
CA ALA A 114 -13.59 -0.41 -8.04
C ALA A 114 -13.11 0.13 -9.39
N VAL A 115 -13.86 -0.11 -10.47
CA VAL A 115 -13.55 0.37 -11.82
C VAL A 115 -13.47 1.90 -11.86
N ALA A 116 -14.40 2.59 -11.20
CA ALA A 116 -14.35 4.04 -11.09
C ALA A 116 -13.07 4.53 -10.40
N LEU A 117 -12.63 3.85 -9.35
CA LEU A 117 -11.39 4.17 -8.65
C LEU A 117 -10.14 3.85 -9.48
N TYR A 118 -10.10 2.71 -10.18
CA TYR A 118 -8.98 2.39 -11.08
C TYR A 118 -8.84 3.39 -12.22
N ALA A 119 -9.95 3.81 -12.82
CA ALA A 119 -9.93 4.85 -13.85
C ALA A 119 -9.34 6.16 -13.31
N ARG A 120 -9.72 6.57 -12.09
CA ARG A 120 -9.12 7.73 -11.42
C ARG A 120 -7.62 7.60 -11.18
N VAL A 121 -7.13 6.41 -10.84
CA VAL A 121 -5.69 6.16 -10.68
C VAL A 121 -4.96 6.27 -12.02
N ARG A 122 -5.49 5.64 -13.07
CA ARG A 122 -4.91 5.67 -14.43
C ARG A 122 -4.83 7.09 -14.98
N ASP A 123 -5.91 7.86 -14.81
CA ASP A 123 -6.06 9.21 -15.36
C ASP A 123 -5.44 10.30 -14.47
N TYR A 124 -4.80 9.93 -13.36
CA TYR A 124 -4.18 10.90 -12.45
C TYR A 124 -2.89 11.48 -13.04
N GLU A 125 -2.97 12.71 -13.52
CA GLU A 125 -1.84 13.49 -14.05
C GLU A 125 -1.22 14.46 -13.04
N GLY A 126 -1.64 14.40 -11.76
CA GLY A 126 -1.18 15.33 -10.73
C GLY A 126 0.28 15.15 -10.31
N PRO A 127 0.81 16.05 -9.46
CA PRO A 127 2.18 15.97 -8.95
C PRO A 127 2.46 14.61 -8.32
N ARG A 128 3.61 14.01 -8.70
CA ARG A 128 4.04 12.67 -8.27
C ARG A 128 3.04 11.56 -8.65
N ARG A 129 2.58 11.58 -9.91
CA ARG A 129 2.06 10.40 -10.63
C ARG A 129 2.91 9.17 -10.28
N SER A 130 2.24 8.05 -10.04
CA SER A 130 2.88 6.75 -9.90
C SER A 130 2.58 5.95 -11.15
N GLU A 131 3.58 5.78 -12.02
CA GLU A 131 3.46 4.95 -13.23
C GLU A 131 3.09 3.51 -12.85
N GLU A 132 3.76 2.95 -11.85
CA GLU A 132 3.44 1.63 -11.30
C GLU A 132 1.97 1.51 -10.86
N ALA A 133 1.44 2.49 -10.14
CA ALA A 133 0.03 2.44 -9.72
C ALA A 133 -0.94 2.57 -10.90
N ALA A 134 -0.59 3.36 -11.93
CA ALA A 134 -1.38 3.49 -13.14
C ALA A 134 -1.37 2.20 -13.97
N GLU A 135 -0.22 1.55 -14.12
CA GLU A 135 -0.08 0.24 -14.79
C GLU A 135 -0.87 -0.85 -14.05
N GLU A 136 -0.76 -0.92 -12.71
CA GLU A 136 -1.57 -1.84 -11.92
C GLU A 136 -3.07 -1.56 -12.10
N ALA A 137 -3.48 -0.30 -12.08
CA ALA A 137 -4.87 0.08 -12.28
C ALA A 137 -5.39 -0.33 -13.67
N GLU A 138 -4.57 -0.18 -14.71
CA GLU A 138 -4.93 -0.60 -16.07
C GLU A 138 -5.19 -2.11 -16.15
N ILE A 139 -4.35 -2.93 -15.53
CA ILE A 139 -4.57 -4.38 -15.42
C ILE A 139 -5.92 -4.66 -14.74
N TYR A 140 -6.24 -3.94 -13.66
CA TYR A 140 -7.46 -4.19 -12.88
C TYR A 140 -8.71 -3.50 -13.43
N LEU A 141 -8.61 -2.65 -14.45
CA LEU A 141 -9.76 -2.22 -15.24
C LEU A 141 -10.30 -3.38 -16.08
N GLU A 142 -9.42 -4.21 -16.63
CA GLU A 142 -9.79 -5.35 -17.48
C GLU A 142 -10.32 -6.55 -16.70
N LYS A 143 -9.81 -6.78 -15.48
CA LYS A 143 -10.21 -7.91 -14.63
C LYS A 143 -10.27 -7.54 -13.15
N PRO A 144 -11.15 -8.17 -12.35
CA PRO A 144 -11.18 -7.95 -10.92
C PRO A 144 -9.85 -8.27 -10.24
N PHE A 145 -9.44 -7.43 -9.31
CA PHE A 145 -8.35 -7.71 -8.39
C PHE A 145 -8.65 -8.98 -7.60
N THR A 146 -7.65 -9.86 -7.52
CA THR A 146 -7.65 -11.01 -6.63
C THR A 146 -6.37 -10.93 -5.80
N PRO A 147 -6.44 -10.86 -4.46
CA PRO A 147 -5.25 -10.78 -3.64
C PRO A 147 -4.41 -12.06 -3.78
N PRO A 148 -3.07 -11.95 -3.64
CA PRO A 148 -2.22 -13.11 -3.46
C PRO A 148 -2.77 -14.04 -2.38
N ARG A 149 -2.62 -15.35 -2.55
CA ARG A 149 -3.00 -16.29 -1.49
C ARG A 149 -2.08 -16.08 -0.28
N PRO A 150 -2.62 -16.01 0.94
CA PRO A 150 -1.79 -15.95 2.13
C PRO A 150 -0.90 -17.20 2.20
N SER A 151 0.38 -16.98 2.49
CA SER A 151 1.39 -18.02 2.72
C SER A 151 1.80 -18.09 4.19
#